data_AF-A0A0T5NR63-F1
#
_entry.id   AF-A0A0T5NR63-F1
#
_cell.length_a   1.000
_cell.length_b   1.000
_cell.length_c   1.000
_cell.angle_alpha   90.00
_cell.angle_beta   90.00
_cell.angle_gamma   90.00
#
_symmetry.space_group_name_H-M   'P 1'
#
loop_
_entity.id
_entity.type
_entity.pdbx_description
1 polymer ?
#
loop_
_entity_poly.entity_id
_entity_poly.type
_entity_poly.pdbx_seq_one_letter_code
_entity_poly.pdbx_strand_id
1 'polypeptide(L)'
;MSALEQKSREDEIRDFIERSGWADAVVSHLAGDASNRRYLRLIRPSTAQRAVLMDAPPHKGEDVRPFIHIAEHLIGIGLSAPRVLARDEDTGLLLLEDLGDALFASIVPRNPDLEERLYSTATDVLIHLHGQTPPAGLASYDPPTATALSALVFDWYIPGATDTHGTAARPDFETCLHDLLAEHAADCDVLIQRDYHAQNLLWLPDRKGIARVGLLDFQDAMLGHRAYDLVSLLQDARRDVPPALEARMRDRYALQTGQHPEAFAAAYAVLGAQRNLRILGVFARLCIRDGKAHYVDLIPRVWDLLQRDLAHPALAPLRSILAETLPAPDAALLEKLKSKCATPPTQ
;
A
#
# COMPACT_ATOMS: atom_id res chain seq x y z
N MET A 1 -20.32 45.52 6.52
CA MET A 1 -20.36 44.05 6.45
C MET A 1 -18.96 43.60 6.08
N SER A 2 -18.24 43.05 7.06
CA SER A 2 -16.83 42.68 6.95
C SER A 2 -16.65 41.58 5.91
N ALA A 3 -15.75 41.79 4.95
CA ALA A 3 -15.18 40.68 4.21
C ALA A 3 -14.52 39.76 5.23
N LEU A 4 -14.94 38.49 5.29
CA LEU A 4 -14.21 37.46 6.01
C LEU A 4 -12.87 37.31 5.30
N GLU A 5 -11.78 37.77 5.92
CA GLU A 5 -10.44 37.44 5.45
C GLU A 5 -10.31 35.92 5.43
N GLN A 6 -10.13 35.37 4.24
CA GLN A 6 -9.97 33.93 4.06
C GLN A 6 -8.62 33.54 4.66
N LYS A 7 -8.68 32.77 5.76
CA LYS A 7 -7.50 32.32 6.49
C LYS A 7 -6.59 31.51 5.55
N SER A 8 -5.27 31.72 5.62
CA SER A 8 -4.35 30.90 4.83
C SER A 8 -4.25 29.48 5.41
N ARG A 9 -3.84 28.49 4.61
CA ARG A 9 -3.69 27.10 5.10
C ARG A 9 -2.68 26.99 6.24
N GLU A 10 -1.62 27.79 6.20
CA GLU A 10 -0.62 27.83 7.27
C GLU A 10 -1.18 28.46 8.56
N ASP A 11 -2.10 29.42 8.43
CA ASP A 11 -2.80 29.98 9.59
C ASP A 11 -3.79 28.97 10.19
N GLU A 12 -4.52 28.20 9.38
CA GLU A 12 -5.38 27.10 9.86
C GLU A 12 -4.58 26.05 10.64
N ILE A 13 -3.40 25.68 10.13
CA ILE A 13 -2.49 24.74 10.76
C ILE A 13 -1.95 25.30 12.08
N ARG A 14 -1.46 26.54 12.08
CA ARG A 14 -0.93 27.17 13.30
C ARG A 14 -2.00 27.23 14.39
N ASP A 15 -3.19 27.69 14.05
CA ASP A 15 -4.34 27.71 14.96
C ASP A 15 -4.70 26.32 15.50
N PHE A 16 -4.64 25.29 14.65
CA PHE A 16 -4.91 23.92 15.08
C PHE A 16 -3.84 23.39 16.04
N ILE A 17 -2.57 23.67 15.76
CA ILE A 17 -1.45 23.33 16.64
C ILE A 17 -1.62 24.02 18.00
N GLU A 18 -1.95 25.31 18.01
CA GLU A 18 -2.17 26.08 19.24
C GLU A 18 -3.33 25.53 20.08
N ARG A 19 -4.52 25.36 19.47
CA ARG A 19 -5.71 24.86 20.20
C ARG A 19 -5.61 23.39 20.62
N SER A 20 -4.77 22.60 19.95
CA SER A 20 -4.42 21.23 20.35
C SER A 20 -3.40 21.19 21.50
N GLY A 21 -2.92 22.34 21.96
CA GLY A 21 -1.97 22.47 23.06
C GLY A 21 -0.51 22.29 22.65
N TRP A 22 -0.16 22.35 21.36
CA TRP A 22 1.20 22.15 20.85
C TRP A 22 1.88 23.44 20.37
N ALA A 23 1.44 24.59 20.86
CA ALA A 23 1.97 25.91 20.48
C ALA A 23 3.49 26.08 20.68
N ASP A 24 4.07 25.36 21.65
CA ASP A 24 5.51 25.40 21.98
C ASP A 24 6.37 24.44 21.15
N ALA A 25 5.75 23.65 20.25
CA ALA A 25 6.43 22.62 19.51
C ALA A 25 7.25 23.19 18.34
N VAL A 26 8.44 22.61 18.14
CA VAL A 26 9.21 22.81 16.91
C VAL A 26 8.60 21.93 15.83
N VAL A 27 8.26 22.55 14.69
CA VAL A 27 7.63 21.89 13.55
C VAL A 27 8.69 21.59 12.49
N SER A 28 8.69 20.37 11.97
CA SER A 28 9.57 19.94 10.88
C SER A 28 8.82 19.08 9.88
N HIS A 29 9.18 19.14 8.60
CA HIS A 29 8.55 18.30 7.59
C HIS A 29 9.01 16.85 7.72
N LEU A 30 8.07 15.92 7.64
CA LEU A 30 8.37 14.53 7.31
C LEU A 30 8.40 14.38 5.80
N ALA A 31 9.21 13.44 5.31
CA ALA A 31 9.20 13.10 3.89
C ALA A 31 7.77 12.65 3.49
N GLY A 32 7.20 13.32 2.49
CA GLY A 32 5.87 12.99 1.97
C GLY A 32 5.95 11.94 0.86
N ASP A 33 4.82 11.25 0.63
CA ASP A 33 4.63 10.40 -0.54
C ASP A 33 3.90 11.17 -1.67
N ALA A 34 3.51 10.47 -2.73
CA ALA A 34 2.82 10.93 -3.92
C ALA A 34 1.46 11.60 -3.74
N SER A 35 0.90 11.63 -2.53
CA SER A 35 -0.45 12.16 -2.25
C SER A 35 -0.44 13.69 -2.07
N ASN A 36 -1.64 14.29 -1.98
CA ASN A 36 -1.78 15.70 -1.62
C ASN A 36 -1.62 15.96 -0.12
N ARG A 37 -1.41 14.90 0.69
CA ARG A 37 -1.28 14.99 2.14
C ARG A 37 0.13 15.40 2.54
N ARG A 38 0.22 16.21 3.57
CA ARG A 38 1.47 16.63 4.18
C ARG A 38 1.54 16.14 5.62
N TYR A 39 2.71 15.67 6.03
CA TYR A 39 2.97 15.25 7.41
C TYR A 39 4.05 16.14 8.02
N LEU A 40 3.75 16.72 9.18
CA LEU A 40 4.68 17.55 9.94
C LEU A 40 4.93 16.89 11.29
N ARG A 41 6.19 16.68 11.67
CA ARG A 41 6.57 16.23 13.01
C ARG A 41 6.68 17.43 13.93
N LEU A 42 6.01 17.33 15.07
CA LEU A 42 6.02 18.30 16.16
C LEU A 42 6.82 17.72 17.32
N ILE A 43 7.76 18.50 17.87
CA ILE A 43 8.57 18.10 19.03
C ILE A 43 8.49 19.20 20.08
N ARG A 44 8.02 18.87 21.29
CA ARG A 44 8.07 19.79 22.43
C ARG A 44 9.50 19.84 22.99
N PRO A 45 10.17 21.01 22.99
CA PRO A 45 11.55 21.10 23.49
C PRO A 45 11.69 20.76 24.97
N SER A 46 10.65 21.05 25.77
CA SER A 46 10.64 20.87 27.23
C SER A 46 10.53 19.42 27.69
N THR A 47 9.85 18.56 26.93
CA THR A 47 9.54 17.18 27.31
C THR A 47 10.07 16.14 26.32
N ALA A 48 10.58 16.57 25.17
CA ALA A 48 10.88 15.73 24.01
C ALA A 48 9.67 14.91 23.50
N GLN A 49 8.45 15.28 23.89
CA GLN A 49 7.24 14.62 23.41
C GLN A 49 7.07 14.91 21.92
N ARG A 50 6.67 13.88 21.15
CA ARG A 50 6.49 13.96 19.70
C ARG A 50 5.04 13.67 19.29
N ALA A 51 4.62 14.34 18.23
CA ALA A 51 3.36 14.08 17.53
C ALA A 51 3.56 14.32 16.02
N VAL A 52 2.65 13.79 15.21
CA VAL A 52 2.61 14.04 13.77
C VAL A 52 1.33 14.77 13.44
N LEU A 53 1.44 15.96 12.88
CA LEU A 53 0.33 16.62 12.22
C LEU A 53 0.16 16.04 10.82
N MET A 54 -1.05 15.58 10.51
CA MET A 54 -1.49 15.28 9.16
C MET A 54 -2.32 16.45 8.63
N ASP A 55 -1.92 16.97 7.47
CA ASP A 55 -2.59 18.00 6.69
C ASP A 55 -3.14 17.37 5.41
N ALA A 56 -4.46 17.21 5.35
CA ALA A 56 -5.20 16.55 4.28
C ALA A 56 -6.31 17.49 3.76
N PRO A 57 -5.97 18.45 2.88
CA PRO A 57 -6.86 19.56 2.52
C PRO A 57 -8.11 19.09 1.73
N PRO A 58 -9.34 19.30 2.25
CA PRO A 58 -10.56 18.83 1.59
C PRO A 58 -10.80 19.42 0.20
N HIS A 59 -10.37 20.67 -0.03
CA HIS A 59 -10.49 21.33 -1.34
C HIS A 59 -9.62 20.68 -2.44
N LYS A 60 -8.67 19.80 -2.07
CA LYS A 60 -7.91 18.95 -3.00
C LYS A 60 -8.46 17.53 -3.12
N GLY A 61 -9.65 17.27 -2.56
CA GLY A 61 -10.30 15.96 -2.59
C GLY A 61 -9.83 14.97 -1.52
N GLU A 62 -9.09 15.44 -0.51
CA GLU A 62 -8.66 14.60 0.62
C GLU A 62 -9.76 14.47 1.68
N ASP A 63 -9.82 13.32 2.35
CA ASP A 63 -10.75 13.08 3.47
C ASP A 63 -10.03 12.34 4.61
N VAL A 64 -10.13 12.89 5.83
CA VAL A 64 -9.51 12.31 7.03
C VAL A 64 -10.39 11.24 7.68
N ARG A 65 -11.69 11.19 7.37
CA ARG A 65 -12.64 10.28 8.02
C ARG A 65 -12.33 8.80 7.79
N PRO A 66 -11.95 8.34 6.58
CA PRO A 66 -11.49 6.97 6.38
C PRO A 66 -10.27 6.62 7.23
N PHE A 67 -9.30 7.55 7.35
CA PHE A 67 -8.14 7.35 8.21
C PHE A 67 -8.56 7.15 9.67
N ILE A 68 -9.40 8.03 10.21
CA ILE A 68 -9.88 7.95 11.60
C ILE A 68 -10.60 6.61 11.84
N HIS A 69 -11.55 6.27 10.96
CA HIS A 69 -12.36 5.06 11.07
C HIS A 69 -11.51 3.78 11.16
N ILE A 70 -10.55 3.64 10.26
CA ILE A 70 -9.67 2.47 10.25
C ILE A 70 -8.68 2.51 11.43
N ALA A 71 -8.11 3.67 11.76
CA ALA A 71 -7.18 3.80 12.88
C ALA A 71 -7.84 3.39 14.20
N GLU A 72 -9.05 3.89 14.47
CA GLU A 72 -9.83 3.57 15.67
C GLU A 72 -10.17 2.07 15.72
N HIS A 73 -10.54 1.45 14.59
CA HIS A 73 -10.76 0.01 14.51
C HIS A 73 -9.48 -0.78 14.86
N LEU A 74 -8.35 -0.48 14.20
CA LEU A 74 -7.07 -1.16 14.42
C LEU A 74 -6.61 -1.06 15.88
N ILE A 75 -6.73 0.13 16.48
CA ILE A 75 -6.41 0.35 17.90
C ILE A 75 -7.37 -0.44 18.80
N GLY A 76 -8.67 -0.44 18.49
CA GLY A 76 -9.69 -1.15 19.26
C GLY A 76 -9.47 -2.66 19.33
N ILE A 77 -8.84 -3.25 18.31
CA ILE A 77 -8.45 -4.65 18.29
C ILE A 77 -7.01 -4.89 18.79
N GLY A 78 -6.33 -3.88 19.34
CA GLY A 78 -5.00 -4.02 19.95
C GLY A 78 -3.82 -3.94 18.98
N LEU A 79 -4.03 -3.50 17.74
CA LEU A 79 -2.96 -3.19 16.79
C LEU A 79 -2.46 -1.75 16.94
N SER A 80 -1.33 -1.45 16.33
CA SER A 80 -0.61 -0.19 16.51
C SER A 80 -0.80 0.76 15.33
N ALA A 81 -1.98 1.32 15.15
CA ALA A 81 -2.17 2.51 14.31
C ALA A 81 -1.87 3.80 15.10
N PRO A 82 -1.57 4.94 14.44
CA PRO A 82 -1.39 6.22 15.12
C PRO A 82 -2.68 6.64 15.83
N ARG A 83 -2.63 6.82 17.15
CA ARG A 83 -3.78 7.37 17.91
C ARG A 83 -4.07 8.80 17.47
N VAL A 84 -5.34 9.12 17.26
CA VAL A 84 -5.80 10.49 17.00
C VAL A 84 -5.83 11.26 18.33
N LEU A 85 -4.94 12.23 18.48
CA LEU A 85 -4.79 13.08 19.67
C LEU A 85 -5.71 14.31 19.62
N ALA A 86 -5.89 14.87 18.42
CA ALA A 86 -6.84 15.93 18.13
C ALA A 86 -7.27 15.83 16.67
N ARG A 87 -8.47 16.34 16.34
CA ARG A 87 -9.01 16.33 14.97
C ARG A 87 -9.82 17.58 14.68
N ASP A 88 -9.72 18.02 13.43
CA ASP A 88 -10.63 18.96 12.79
C ASP A 88 -10.91 18.41 11.39
N GLU A 89 -12.01 17.70 11.28
CA GLU A 89 -12.39 16.97 10.07
C GLU A 89 -12.81 17.91 8.94
N ASP A 90 -13.41 19.06 9.28
CA ASP A 90 -13.88 20.06 8.32
C ASP A 90 -12.72 20.74 7.59
N THR A 91 -11.61 20.97 8.29
CA THR A 91 -10.37 21.49 7.67
C THR A 91 -9.39 20.39 7.27
N GLY A 92 -9.69 19.11 7.56
CA GLY A 92 -8.82 17.98 7.23
C GLY A 92 -7.48 18.01 7.95
N LEU A 93 -7.49 18.34 9.25
CA LEU A 93 -6.30 18.38 10.10
C LEU A 93 -6.41 17.36 11.22
N LEU A 94 -5.40 16.48 11.36
CA LEU A 94 -5.28 15.56 12.48
C LEU A 94 -3.96 15.76 13.21
N LEU A 95 -3.99 15.65 14.53
CA LEU A 95 -2.79 15.49 15.33
C LEU A 95 -2.72 14.04 15.80
N LEU A 96 -1.63 13.36 15.48
CA LEU A 96 -1.47 11.91 15.61
C LEU A 96 -0.32 11.55 16.54
N GLU A 97 -0.41 10.38 17.17
CA GLU A 97 0.74 9.73 17.83
C GLU A 97 1.90 9.55 16.84
N ASP A 98 3.11 9.94 17.24
CA ASP A 98 4.32 9.67 16.48
C ASP A 98 4.84 8.25 16.79
N LEU A 99 4.71 7.35 15.81
CA LEU A 99 5.19 5.97 15.90
C LEU A 99 6.71 5.83 15.66
N GLY A 100 7.42 6.94 15.43
CA GLY A 100 8.87 6.96 15.19
C GLY A 100 9.25 6.66 13.74
N ASP A 101 10.52 6.28 13.54
CA ASP A 101 11.18 6.25 12.23
C ASP A 101 11.70 4.86 11.84
N ALA A 102 11.39 3.86 12.66
CA ALA A 102 11.94 2.53 12.62
C ALA A 102 11.27 1.66 11.53
N LEU A 103 11.27 2.13 10.28
CA LEU A 103 10.63 1.43 9.15
C LEU A 103 11.31 0.08 8.90
N PHE A 104 10.51 -0.96 8.64
CA PHE A 104 11.02 -2.28 8.27
C PHE A 104 11.96 -2.16 7.07
N ALA A 105 11.58 -1.37 6.06
CA ALA A 105 12.39 -1.13 4.88
C ALA A 105 13.77 -0.51 5.18
N SER A 106 13.91 0.26 6.26
CA SER A 106 15.19 0.84 6.70
C SER A 106 15.97 -0.06 7.66
N ILE A 107 15.29 -0.84 8.49
CA ILE A 107 15.93 -1.72 9.48
C ILE A 107 16.58 -2.91 8.80
N VAL A 108 15.86 -3.61 7.93
CA VAL A 108 16.31 -4.90 7.42
C VAL A 108 17.65 -4.82 6.67
N PRO A 109 17.90 -3.85 5.76
CA PRO A 109 19.20 -3.75 5.09
C PRO A 109 20.37 -3.52 6.05
N ARG A 110 20.11 -2.93 7.23
CA ARG A 110 21.13 -2.64 8.25
C ARG A 110 21.30 -3.79 9.24
N ASN A 111 20.23 -4.55 9.49
CA ASN A 111 20.18 -5.65 10.44
C ASN A 111 19.41 -6.85 9.84
N PRO A 112 19.99 -7.60 8.89
CA PRO A 112 19.30 -8.71 8.21
C PRO A 112 18.81 -9.79 9.18
N ASP A 113 19.51 -10.00 10.29
CA ASP A 113 19.11 -10.97 11.34
C ASP A 113 17.74 -10.69 11.97
N LEU A 114 17.24 -9.45 11.84
CA LEU A 114 15.90 -9.09 12.30
C LEU A 114 14.80 -9.39 11.28
N GLU A 115 15.12 -9.65 10.01
CA GLU A 115 14.12 -9.80 8.94
C GLU A 115 13.10 -10.89 9.27
N GLU A 116 13.57 -12.06 9.70
CA GLU A 116 12.75 -13.18 10.17
C GLU A 116 11.72 -12.74 11.22
N ARG A 117 12.18 -12.02 12.25
CA ARG A 117 11.36 -11.59 13.37
C ARG A 117 10.35 -10.53 12.95
N LEU A 118 10.76 -9.59 12.10
CA LEU A 118 9.92 -8.52 11.60
C LEU A 118 8.77 -9.11 10.76
N TYR A 119 9.09 -9.96 9.79
CA TYR A 119 8.11 -10.57 8.89
C TYR A 119 7.20 -11.58 9.59
N SER A 120 7.72 -12.37 10.53
CA SER A 120 6.87 -13.25 11.35
C SER A 120 5.90 -12.46 12.23
N THR A 121 6.35 -11.38 12.86
CA THR A 121 5.45 -10.53 13.68
C THR A 121 4.41 -9.81 12.79
N ALA A 122 4.79 -9.34 11.60
CA ALA A 122 3.86 -8.74 10.65
C ALA A 122 2.87 -9.76 10.07
N THR A 123 3.28 -11.03 9.92
CA THR A 123 2.36 -12.13 9.56
C THR A 123 1.37 -12.40 10.70
N ASP A 124 1.84 -12.39 11.95
CA ASP A 124 0.99 -12.57 13.14
C ASP A 124 -0.02 -11.43 13.30
N VAL A 125 0.32 -10.20 12.90
CA VAL A 125 -0.62 -9.07 12.82
C VAL A 125 -1.76 -9.37 11.84
N LEU A 126 -1.47 -9.91 10.65
CA LEU A 126 -2.50 -10.26 9.68
C LEU A 126 -3.38 -11.42 10.18
N ILE A 127 -2.79 -12.43 10.82
CA ILE A 127 -3.54 -13.52 11.45
C ILE A 127 -4.52 -12.96 12.50
N HIS A 128 -4.05 -12.03 13.33
CA HIS A 128 -4.89 -11.38 14.33
C HIS A 128 -6.00 -10.52 13.70
N LEU A 129 -5.64 -9.67 12.75
CA LEU A 129 -6.56 -8.77 12.04
C LEU A 129 -7.69 -9.56 11.35
N HIS A 130 -7.33 -10.61 10.62
CA HIS A 130 -8.26 -11.44 9.87
C HIS A 130 -9.11 -12.37 10.75
N GLY A 131 -8.82 -12.44 12.06
CA GLY A 131 -9.67 -13.06 13.07
C GLY A 131 -10.71 -12.12 13.68
N GLN A 132 -10.67 -10.82 13.35
CA GLN A 132 -11.62 -9.83 13.86
C GLN A 132 -12.76 -9.59 12.87
N THR A 133 -13.90 -9.11 13.36
CA THR A 133 -14.98 -8.60 12.51
C THR A 133 -14.54 -7.27 11.88
N PRO A 134 -14.51 -7.14 10.54
CA PRO A 134 -14.19 -5.88 9.89
C PRO A 134 -15.18 -4.77 10.27
N PRO A 135 -14.75 -3.48 10.29
CA PRO A 135 -15.66 -2.38 10.52
C PRO A 135 -16.66 -2.26 9.37
N ALA A 136 -17.85 -1.74 9.65
CA ALA A 136 -18.87 -1.53 8.63
C ALA A 136 -18.46 -0.45 7.61
N GLY A 137 -19.08 -0.49 6.43
CA GLY A 137 -18.95 0.56 5.40
C GLY A 137 -17.74 0.43 4.48
N LEU A 138 -16.97 -0.67 4.57
CA LEU A 138 -15.87 -0.94 3.65
C LEU A 138 -16.39 -1.46 2.30
N ALA A 139 -15.85 -0.92 1.22
CA ALA A 139 -16.08 -1.45 -0.12
C ALA A 139 -15.34 -2.78 -0.31
N SER A 140 -15.82 -3.63 -1.22
CA SER A 140 -15.21 -4.92 -1.53
C SER A 140 -14.18 -4.82 -2.64
N TYR A 141 -13.02 -5.44 -2.44
CA TYR A 141 -12.00 -5.69 -3.45
C TYR A 141 -12.29 -7.04 -4.12
N ASP A 142 -13.43 -7.11 -4.78
CA ASP A 142 -13.99 -8.31 -5.41
C ASP A 142 -13.36 -8.59 -6.80
N PRO A 143 -13.67 -9.75 -7.43
CA PRO A 143 -13.12 -10.06 -8.76
C PRO A 143 -13.34 -8.96 -9.81
N PRO A 144 -14.53 -8.34 -9.97
CA PRO A 144 -14.71 -7.20 -10.87
C PRO A 144 -13.76 -6.03 -10.58
N THR A 145 -13.65 -5.61 -9.32
CA THR A 145 -12.79 -4.50 -8.90
C THR A 145 -11.31 -4.82 -9.15
N ALA A 146 -10.87 -6.01 -8.76
CA ALA A 146 -9.49 -6.45 -8.91
C ALA A 146 -9.08 -6.59 -10.39
N THR A 147 -9.94 -7.14 -11.25
CA THR A 147 -9.71 -7.22 -12.70
C THR A 147 -9.58 -5.84 -13.33
N ALA A 148 -10.50 -4.92 -13.03
CA ALA A 148 -10.47 -3.56 -13.57
C ALA A 148 -9.17 -2.82 -13.18
N LEU A 149 -8.69 -3.02 -11.95
CA LEU A 149 -7.44 -2.41 -11.49
C LEU A 149 -6.20 -3.03 -12.15
N SER A 150 -6.22 -4.33 -12.46
CA SER A 150 -5.12 -4.99 -13.19
C SER A 150 -5.06 -4.58 -14.66
N ALA A 151 -6.19 -4.21 -15.27
CA ALA A 151 -6.25 -3.75 -16.65
C ALA A 151 -5.43 -2.46 -16.90
N LEU A 152 -4.98 -1.74 -15.86
CA LEU A 152 -4.07 -0.60 -15.98
C LEU A 152 -2.81 -0.90 -16.79
N VAL A 153 -2.38 -2.16 -16.85
CA VAL A 153 -1.24 -2.59 -17.67
C VAL A 153 -1.49 -2.33 -19.18
N PHE A 154 -2.73 -2.42 -19.64
CA PHE A 154 -3.16 -2.13 -21.02
C PHE A 154 -3.24 -0.64 -21.32
N ASP A 155 -3.42 0.18 -20.29
CA ASP A 155 -3.56 1.62 -20.43
C ASP A 155 -2.19 2.33 -20.37
N TRP A 156 -1.25 1.80 -19.60
CA TRP A 156 0.00 2.50 -19.27
C TRP A 156 1.28 1.73 -19.61
N TYR A 157 1.39 0.47 -19.18
CA TYR A 157 2.63 -0.29 -19.38
C TYR A 157 2.81 -0.73 -20.83
N ILE A 158 1.81 -1.39 -21.42
CA ILE A 158 1.87 -1.89 -22.79
C ILE A 158 2.04 -0.72 -23.79
N PRO A 159 1.24 0.36 -23.76
CA PRO A 159 1.45 1.49 -24.66
C PRO A 159 2.76 2.23 -24.38
N GLY A 160 3.16 2.33 -23.12
CA GLY A 160 4.46 2.87 -22.72
C GLY A 160 5.63 2.08 -23.34
N ALA A 161 5.55 0.75 -23.34
CA ALA A 161 6.56 -0.14 -23.88
C ALA A 161 6.53 -0.23 -25.42
N THR A 162 5.36 -0.28 -26.04
CA THR A 162 5.20 -0.71 -27.45
C THR A 162 4.70 0.37 -28.39
N ASP A 163 4.26 1.53 -27.89
CA ASP A 163 3.48 2.54 -28.64
C ASP A 163 2.15 2.01 -29.21
N THR A 164 1.74 0.80 -28.82
CA THR A 164 0.47 0.19 -29.26
C THR A 164 -0.60 0.43 -28.22
N HIS A 165 -1.73 0.99 -28.66
CA HIS A 165 -2.91 1.23 -27.82
C HIS A 165 -4.04 0.26 -28.19
N GLY A 166 -4.90 -0.07 -27.23
CA GLY A 166 -6.12 -0.85 -27.48
C GLY A 166 -5.83 -2.26 -28.01
N THR A 167 -4.98 -3.02 -27.32
CA THR A 167 -4.64 -4.38 -27.75
C THR A 167 -5.88 -5.28 -27.72
N ALA A 168 -6.03 -6.11 -28.78
CA ALA A 168 -7.16 -7.02 -28.94
C ALA A 168 -7.27 -8.07 -27.82
N ALA A 169 -6.18 -8.31 -27.08
CA ALA A 169 -6.13 -9.27 -25.98
C ALA A 169 -6.78 -8.77 -24.68
N ARG A 170 -7.15 -7.48 -24.57
CA ARG A 170 -7.73 -6.93 -23.33
C ARG A 170 -9.00 -7.65 -22.87
N PRO A 171 -10.01 -7.91 -23.71
CA PRO A 171 -11.22 -8.62 -23.28
C PRO A 171 -10.92 -10.04 -22.80
N ASP A 172 -10.10 -10.79 -23.53
CA ASP A 172 -9.72 -12.16 -23.16
C ASP A 172 -8.95 -12.19 -21.83
N PHE A 173 -8.06 -11.21 -21.61
CA PHE A 173 -7.38 -11.01 -20.34
C PHE A 173 -8.36 -10.71 -19.20
N GLU A 174 -9.27 -9.74 -19.39
CA GLU A 174 -10.21 -9.31 -18.35
C GLU A 174 -11.14 -10.47 -17.95
N THR A 175 -11.67 -11.21 -18.93
CA THR A 175 -12.47 -12.43 -18.67
C THR A 175 -11.65 -13.49 -17.95
N CYS A 176 -10.46 -13.83 -18.45
CA CYS A 176 -9.63 -14.87 -17.84
C CYS A 176 -9.23 -14.54 -16.39
N LEU A 177 -8.79 -13.30 -16.13
CA LEU A 177 -8.39 -12.87 -14.79
C LEU A 177 -9.59 -12.83 -13.85
N HIS A 178 -10.75 -12.34 -14.32
CA HIS A 178 -11.98 -12.35 -13.55
C HIS A 178 -12.36 -13.77 -13.11
N ASP A 179 -12.35 -14.73 -14.03
CA ASP A 179 -12.74 -16.10 -13.74
C ASP A 179 -11.77 -16.77 -12.76
N LEU A 180 -10.46 -16.53 -12.90
CA LEU A 180 -9.46 -17.02 -11.94
C LEU A 180 -9.64 -16.43 -10.54
N LEU A 181 -9.95 -15.13 -10.45
CA LEU A 181 -10.23 -14.47 -9.18
C LEU A 181 -11.54 -14.99 -8.57
N ALA A 182 -12.58 -15.21 -9.39
CA ALA A 182 -13.84 -15.77 -8.93
C ALA A 182 -13.69 -17.23 -8.45
N GLU A 183 -12.82 -18.02 -9.08
CA GLU A 183 -12.57 -19.41 -8.70
C GLU A 183 -11.71 -19.53 -7.43
N HIS A 184 -10.66 -18.72 -7.32
CA HIS A 184 -9.62 -18.93 -6.29
C HIS A 184 -9.58 -17.86 -5.20
N ALA A 185 -10.18 -16.69 -5.39
CA ALA A 185 -10.03 -15.54 -4.49
C ALA A 185 -11.29 -14.66 -4.40
N ALA A 186 -12.49 -15.26 -4.51
CA ALA A 186 -13.75 -14.52 -4.49
C ALA A 186 -14.10 -13.91 -3.13
N ASP A 187 -13.66 -14.55 -2.03
CA ASP A 187 -14.04 -14.16 -0.69
C ASP A 187 -13.50 -12.76 -0.33
N CYS A 188 -14.40 -11.89 0.11
CA CYS A 188 -14.11 -10.55 0.63
C CYS A 188 -14.59 -10.44 2.08
N ASP A 189 -13.99 -11.23 2.96
CA ASP A 189 -14.49 -11.44 4.33
C ASP A 189 -13.63 -10.78 5.43
N VAL A 190 -12.46 -10.22 5.06
CA VAL A 190 -11.55 -9.59 6.01
C VAL A 190 -11.14 -8.19 5.58
N LEU A 191 -10.76 -7.35 6.55
CA LEU A 191 -10.14 -6.06 6.30
C LEU A 191 -8.76 -6.28 5.68
N ILE A 192 -8.57 -5.75 4.47
CA ILE A 192 -7.26 -5.62 3.81
C ILE A 192 -6.85 -4.14 3.80
N GLN A 193 -5.61 -3.84 4.19
CA GLN A 193 -5.02 -2.51 4.19
C GLN A 193 -4.54 -2.10 2.79
N ARG A 194 -4.30 -3.08 1.91
CA ARG A 194 -3.86 -2.98 0.51
C ARG A 194 -2.41 -2.56 0.31
N ASP A 195 -1.90 -1.65 1.14
CA ASP A 195 -0.52 -1.15 1.14
C ASP A 195 0.28 -1.68 2.36
N TYR A 196 0.01 -2.94 2.73
CA TYR A 196 0.68 -3.65 3.81
C TYR A 196 2.07 -4.16 3.37
N HIS A 197 3.08 -3.31 3.43
CA HIS A 197 4.45 -3.63 3.01
C HIS A 197 5.50 -2.89 3.84
N ALA A 198 6.79 -3.24 3.70
CA ALA A 198 7.85 -2.81 4.62
C ALA A 198 8.07 -1.29 4.72
N GLN A 199 7.63 -0.48 3.75
CA GLN A 199 7.67 0.98 3.84
C GLN A 199 6.53 1.59 4.68
N ASN A 200 5.50 0.83 4.99
CA ASN A 200 4.32 1.25 5.77
C ASN A 200 4.24 0.51 7.13
N LEU A 201 5.28 -0.25 7.49
CA LEU A 201 5.40 -0.97 8.75
C LEU A 201 6.56 -0.42 9.58
N LEU A 202 6.26 -0.01 10.82
CA LEU A 202 7.23 0.49 11.80
C LEU A 202 7.51 -0.56 12.88
N TRP A 203 8.76 -0.69 13.30
CA TRP A 203 9.11 -1.52 14.45
C TRP A 203 9.06 -0.71 15.75
N LEU A 204 8.24 -1.14 16.70
CA LEU A 204 7.99 -0.52 18.00
C LEU A 204 8.52 -1.45 19.10
N PRO A 205 9.84 -1.46 19.37
CA PRO A 205 10.47 -2.47 20.23
C PRO A 205 9.98 -2.47 21.67
N ASP A 206 9.43 -1.35 22.15
CA ASP A 206 8.92 -1.19 23.52
C ASP A 206 7.48 -1.70 23.69
N ARG A 207 6.76 -1.95 22.58
CA ARG A 207 5.43 -2.60 22.61
C ARG A 207 5.58 -4.13 22.72
N LYS A 208 4.48 -4.85 22.97
CA LYS A 208 4.48 -6.31 23.17
C LYS A 208 3.75 -7.03 22.04
N GLY A 209 4.20 -8.25 21.71
CA GLY A 209 3.57 -9.08 20.67
C GLY A 209 3.39 -8.37 19.33
N ILE A 210 2.24 -8.58 18.70
CA ILE A 210 1.83 -7.95 17.44
C ILE A 210 1.79 -6.42 17.49
N ALA A 211 1.58 -5.82 18.67
CA ALA A 211 1.62 -4.37 18.82
C ALA A 211 3.01 -3.78 18.59
N ARG A 212 4.07 -4.60 18.43
CA ARG A 212 5.39 -4.15 17.97
C ARG A 212 5.41 -3.70 16.51
N VAL A 213 4.35 -3.94 15.74
CA VAL A 213 4.26 -3.51 14.34
C VAL A 213 3.33 -2.30 14.26
N GLY A 214 3.92 -1.12 14.09
CA GLY A 214 3.20 0.10 13.76
C GLY A 214 2.69 0.05 12.32
N LEU A 215 1.43 0.43 12.12
CA LEU A 215 0.73 0.38 10.84
C LEU A 215 0.54 1.81 10.32
N LEU A 216 0.89 2.04 9.05
CA LEU A 216 0.68 3.29 8.33
C LEU A 216 -0.11 3.02 7.05
N ASP A 217 -0.63 4.09 6.45
CA ASP A 217 -1.20 4.08 5.09
C ASP A 217 -2.32 3.04 4.88
N PHE A 218 -3.26 2.98 5.82
CA PHE A 218 -4.37 2.01 5.85
C PHE A 218 -5.73 2.63 5.51
N GLN A 219 -5.79 3.92 5.20
CA GLN A 219 -7.06 4.65 5.01
C GLN A 219 -7.85 4.23 3.76
N ASP A 220 -7.19 3.57 2.79
CA ASP A 220 -7.81 3.03 1.58
C ASP A 220 -8.22 1.55 1.75
N ALA A 221 -8.34 1.09 3.00
CA ALA A 221 -8.71 -0.27 3.35
C ALA A 221 -10.07 -0.68 2.77
N MET A 222 -10.17 -1.97 2.46
CA MET A 222 -11.33 -2.60 1.83
C MET A 222 -11.61 -3.94 2.49
N LEU A 223 -12.75 -4.55 2.17
CA LEU A 223 -12.95 -5.98 2.36
C LEU A 223 -12.26 -6.73 1.22
N GLY A 224 -11.55 -7.81 1.51
CA GLY A 224 -10.90 -8.59 0.46
C GLY A 224 -10.46 -9.95 0.94
N HIS A 225 -9.75 -10.66 0.06
CA HIS A 225 -9.29 -12.00 0.34
C HIS A 225 -8.12 -12.01 1.34
N ARG A 226 -8.12 -12.99 2.24
CA ARG A 226 -7.15 -13.18 3.33
C ARG A 226 -5.68 -13.21 2.90
N ALA A 227 -5.39 -13.58 1.65
CA ALA A 227 -4.03 -13.60 1.12
C ALA A 227 -3.53 -12.24 0.62
N TYR A 228 -4.40 -11.24 0.41
CA TYR A 228 -4.05 -10.03 -0.33
C TYR A 228 -2.91 -9.21 0.31
N ASP A 229 -3.02 -8.91 1.61
CA ASP A 229 -1.97 -8.19 2.33
C ASP A 229 -0.74 -9.04 2.60
N LEU A 230 -0.88 -10.37 2.64
CA LEU A 230 0.26 -11.27 2.77
C LEU A 230 1.09 -11.31 1.48
N VAL A 231 0.43 -11.27 0.31
CA VAL A 231 1.09 -11.06 -0.98
C VAL A 231 1.79 -9.70 -0.98
N SER A 232 1.11 -8.63 -0.55
CA SER A 232 1.69 -7.28 -0.45
C SER A 232 2.99 -7.24 0.36
N LEU A 233 3.02 -7.97 1.49
CA LEU A 233 4.17 -8.03 2.39
C LEU A 233 5.32 -8.83 1.78
N LEU A 234 5.03 -10.04 1.31
CA LEU A 234 6.07 -11.03 0.96
C LEU A 234 6.53 -10.93 -0.50
N GLN A 235 5.73 -10.29 -1.37
CA GLN A 235 6.07 -9.98 -2.75
C GLN A 235 6.22 -8.46 -2.92
N ASP A 236 6.94 -7.83 -2.01
CA ASP A 236 7.15 -6.38 -2.01
C ASP A 236 8.05 -5.96 -3.20
N ALA A 237 7.48 -5.24 -4.17
CA ALA A 237 8.21 -4.70 -5.32
C ALA A 237 9.45 -3.85 -4.95
N ARG A 238 9.52 -3.34 -3.72
CA ARG A 238 10.57 -2.43 -3.25
C ARG A 238 11.69 -3.15 -2.50
N ARG A 239 11.51 -4.43 -2.19
CA ARG A 239 12.50 -5.23 -1.44
C ARG A 239 12.66 -6.62 -2.04
N ASP A 240 13.85 -7.18 -1.86
CA ASP A 240 14.10 -8.59 -2.18
C ASP A 240 13.80 -9.44 -0.94
N VAL A 241 12.54 -9.90 -0.83
CA VAL A 241 12.13 -10.81 0.25
C VAL A 241 12.60 -12.22 -0.12
N PRO A 242 13.42 -12.89 0.71
CA PRO A 242 13.93 -14.21 0.37
C PRO A 242 12.80 -15.23 0.12
N PRO A 243 12.83 -16.03 -0.96
CA PRO A 243 11.77 -17.00 -1.27
C PRO A 243 11.49 -18.01 -0.13
N ALA A 244 12.54 -18.38 0.62
CA ALA A 244 12.41 -19.26 1.78
C ALA A 244 11.70 -18.59 2.97
N LEU A 245 11.79 -17.27 3.11
CA LEU A 245 11.04 -16.51 4.11
C LEU A 245 9.57 -16.40 3.68
N GLU A 246 9.32 -16.04 2.41
CA GLU A 246 7.96 -15.98 1.85
C GLU A 246 7.22 -17.31 2.03
N ALA A 247 7.81 -18.44 1.63
CA ALA A 247 7.19 -19.74 1.75
C ALA A 247 6.82 -20.05 3.22
N ARG A 248 7.74 -19.82 4.17
CA ARG A 248 7.47 -20.07 5.59
C ARG A 248 6.41 -19.16 6.17
N MET A 249 6.36 -17.88 5.78
CA MET A 249 5.33 -16.95 6.27
C MET A 249 3.95 -17.27 5.67
N ARG A 250 3.89 -17.65 4.39
CA ARG A 250 2.66 -18.14 3.75
C ARG A 250 2.13 -19.40 4.44
N ASP A 251 2.99 -20.39 4.65
CA ASP A 251 2.60 -21.67 5.26
C ASP A 251 2.21 -21.47 6.73
N ARG A 252 2.92 -20.60 7.46
CA ARG A 252 2.55 -20.18 8.82
C ARG A 252 1.15 -19.57 8.85
N TYR A 253 0.89 -18.60 7.97
CA TYR A 253 -0.40 -17.94 7.90
C TYR A 253 -1.53 -18.93 7.61
N ALA A 254 -1.36 -19.78 6.59
CA ALA A 254 -2.35 -20.77 6.21
C ALA A 254 -2.66 -21.75 7.36
N LEU A 255 -1.62 -22.26 8.02
CA LEU A 255 -1.75 -23.16 9.17
C LEU A 255 -2.50 -22.50 10.33
N GLN A 256 -2.12 -21.27 10.71
CA GLN A 256 -2.71 -20.60 11.88
C GLN A 256 -4.13 -20.08 11.65
N THR A 257 -4.53 -19.89 10.39
CA THR A 257 -5.88 -19.46 10.02
C THR A 257 -6.76 -20.59 9.46
N GLY A 258 -6.28 -21.84 9.55
CA GLY A 258 -7.03 -23.04 9.14
C GLY A 258 -7.35 -23.11 7.64
N GLN A 259 -6.56 -22.46 6.80
CA GLN A 259 -6.75 -22.45 5.35
C GLN A 259 -6.28 -23.76 4.73
N HIS A 260 -6.98 -24.25 3.70
CA HIS A 260 -6.52 -25.42 2.95
C HIS A 260 -5.24 -25.05 2.16
N PRO A 261 -4.09 -25.74 2.36
CA PRO A 261 -2.81 -25.29 1.82
C PRO A 261 -2.80 -25.09 0.30
N GLU A 262 -3.35 -26.03 -0.46
CA GLU A 262 -3.36 -25.96 -1.93
C GLU A 262 -4.28 -24.86 -2.46
N ALA A 263 -5.45 -24.68 -1.84
CA ALA A 263 -6.40 -23.64 -2.24
C ALA A 263 -5.85 -22.25 -1.91
N PHE A 264 -5.23 -22.10 -0.73
CA PHE A 264 -4.59 -20.86 -0.33
C PHE A 264 -3.37 -20.54 -1.20
N ALA A 265 -2.59 -21.54 -1.62
CA ALA A 265 -1.48 -21.35 -2.55
C ALA A 265 -1.95 -20.87 -3.93
N ALA A 266 -3.06 -21.43 -4.45
CA ALA A 266 -3.68 -20.97 -5.69
C ALA A 266 -4.19 -19.52 -5.56
N ALA A 267 -4.93 -19.21 -4.49
CA ALA A 267 -5.42 -17.86 -4.21
C ALA A 267 -4.27 -16.84 -4.09
N TYR A 268 -3.20 -17.23 -3.38
CA TYR A 268 -2.00 -16.43 -3.19
C TYR A 268 -1.32 -16.11 -4.53
N ALA A 269 -1.15 -17.12 -5.39
CA ALA A 269 -0.56 -16.92 -6.72
C ALA A 269 -1.44 -16.05 -7.63
N VAL A 270 -2.76 -16.28 -7.65
CA VAL A 270 -3.70 -15.47 -8.46
C VAL A 270 -3.68 -14.01 -8.02
N LEU A 271 -3.71 -13.75 -6.71
CA LEU A 271 -3.63 -12.39 -6.17
C LEU A 271 -2.24 -11.76 -6.35
N GLY A 272 -1.17 -12.56 -6.30
CA GLY A 272 0.19 -12.17 -6.71
C GLY A 272 0.21 -11.62 -8.13
N ALA A 273 -0.26 -12.43 -9.09
CA ALA A 273 -0.33 -12.03 -10.50
C ALA A 273 -1.20 -10.78 -10.68
N GLN A 274 -2.40 -10.74 -10.09
CA GLN A 274 -3.30 -9.59 -10.10
C GLN A 274 -2.61 -8.31 -9.65
N ARG A 275 -1.96 -8.36 -8.47
CA ARG A 275 -1.27 -7.21 -7.87
C ARG A 275 -0.08 -6.77 -8.70
N ASN A 276 0.76 -7.70 -9.16
CA ASN A 276 1.95 -7.37 -9.95
C ASN A 276 1.56 -6.74 -11.30
N LEU A 277 0.51 -7.23 -11.97
CA LEU A 277 -0.04 -6.61 -13.18
C LEU A 277 -0.52 -5.17 -12.93
N ARG A 278 -1.27 -4.96 -11.84
CA ARG A 278 -1.70 -3.62 -11.41
C ARG A 278 -0.49 -2.71 -11.16
N ILE A 279 0.54 -3.19 -10.46
CA ILE A 279 1.74 -2.42 -10.12
C ILE A 279 2.51 -2.02 -11.39
N LEU A 280 2.67 -2.92 -12.37
CA LEU A 280 3.30 -2.58 -13.66
C LEU A 280 2.60 -1.38 -14.32
N GLY A 281 1.26 -1.43 -14.40
CA GLY A 281 0.46 -0.32 -14.93
C GLY A 281 0.61 0.97 -14.11
N VAL A 282 0.59 0.87 -12.77
CA VAL A 282 0.75 2.02 -11.87
C VAL A 282 2.14 2.66 -11.99
N PHE A 283 3.21 1.88 -12.04
CA PHE A 283 4.58 2.40 -12.16
C PHE A 283 4.80 3.07 -13.51
N ALA A 284 4.31 2.47 -14.60
CA ALA A 284 4.32 3.12 -15.91
C ALA A 284 3.53 4.44 -15.90
N ARG A 285 2.36 4.48 -15.26
CA ARG A 285 1.56 5.70 -15.10
C ARG A 285 2.28 6.78 -14.29
N LEU A 286 2.86 6.43 -13.14
CA LEU A 286 3.60 7.38 -12.28
C LEU A 286 4.78 8.00 -13.02
N CYS A 287 5.45 7.23 -13.89
CA CYS A 287 6.48 7.74 -14.77
C CYS A 287 5.87 8.67 -15.85
N ILE A 288 5.03 8.12 -16.72
CA ILE A 288 4.54 8.82 -17.93
C ILE A 288 3.71 10.06 -17.59
N ARG A 289 2.81 9.96 -16.61
CA ARG A 289 1.88 11.04 -16.25
C ARG A 289 2.45 11.97 -15.17
N ASP A 290 3.09 11.39 -14.14
CA ASP A 290 3.43 12.13 -12.91
C ASP A 290 4.92 12.48 -12.79
N GLY A 291 5.73 12.12 -13.79
CA GLY A 291 7.14 12.50 -13.86
C GLY A 291 8.07 11.74 -12.91
N LYS A 292 7.62 10.59 -12.37
CA LYS A 292 8.35 9.83 -11.34
C LYS A 292 9.12 8.66 -11.96
N ALA A 293 10.20 8.99 -12.68
CA ALA A 293 11.01 8.01 -13.41
C ALA A 293 11.57 6.87 -12.54
N HIS A 294 11.86 7.11 -11.26
CA HIS A 294 12.43 6.11 -10.35
C HIS A 294 11.54 4.88 -10.11
N TYR A 295 10.22 4.96 -10.36
CA TYR A 295 9.38 3.76 -10.28
C TYR A 295 9.63 2.77 -11.42
N VAL A 296 10.18 3.21 -12.55
CA VAL A 296 10.58 2.32 -13.65
C VAL A 296 11.71 1.39 -13.21
N ASP A 297 12.59 1.84 -12.30
CA ASP A 297 13.68 1.02 -11.78
C ASP A 297 13.19 -0.17 -10.94
N LEU A 298 11.94 -0.15 -10.49
CA LEU A 298 11.31 -1.24 -9.73
C LEU A 298 10.60 -2.27 -10.63
N ILE A 299 10.35 -1.95 -11.90
CA ILE A 299 9.60 -2.81 -12.84
C ILE A 299 10.24 -4.21 -13.00
N PRO A 300 11.58 -4.37 -13.13
CA PRO A 300 12.18 -5.70 -13.26
C PRO A 300 11.80 -6.64 -12.11
N ARG A 301 11.75 -6.14 -10.86
CA ARG A 301 11.35 -6.97 -9.72
C ARG A 301 9.88 -7.35 -9.79
N VAL A 302 9.00 -6.40 -10.12
CA VAL A 302 7.56 -6.68 -10.29
C VAL A 302 7.33 -7.73 -11.37
N TRP A 303 8.11 -7.66 -12.45
CA TRP A 303 8.09 -8.66 -13.51
C TRP A 303 8.51 -10.04 -13.01
N ASP A 304 9.62 -10.16 -12.30
CA ASP A 304 10.10 -11.45 -11.78
C ASP A 304 9.09 -12.08 -10.80
N LEU A 305 8.46 -11.26 -9.95
CA LEU A 305 7.37 -11.69 -9.08
C LEU A 305 6.17 -12.21 -9.89
N LEU A 306 5.74 -11.46 -10.91
CA LEU A 306 4.68 -11.88 -11.82
C LEU A 306 5.01 -13.21 -12.52
N GLN A 307 6.23 -13.38 -13.04
CA GLN A 307 6.63 -14.63 -13.70
C GLN A 307 6.59 -15.82 -12.74
N ARG A 308 6.97 -15.62 -11.48
CA ARG A 308 6.91 -16.64 -10.44
C ARG A 308 5.47 -17.01 -10.08
N ASP A 309 4.56 -16.03 -9.99
CA ASP A 309 3.14 -16.29 -9.78
C ASP A 309 2.53 -17.05 -10.97
N LEU A 310 2.81 -16.60 -12.19
CA LEU A 310 2.36 -17.22 -13.43
C LEU A 310 2.89 -18.65 -13.62
N ALA A 311 3.94 -19.06 -12.91
CA ALA A 311 4.42 -20.44 -12.91
C ALA A 311 3.44 -21.40 -12.21
N HIS A 312 2.54 -20.91 -11.36
CA HIS A 312 1.53 -21.73 -10.69
C HIS A 312 0.56 -22.36 -11.72
N PRO A 313 0.19 -23.65 -11.61
CA PRO A 313 -0.66 -24.33 -12.59
C PRO A 313 -2.01 -23.66 -12.83
N ALA A 314 -2.65 -23.12 -11.79
CA ALA A 314 -3.93 -22.39 -11.91
C ALA A 314 -3.86 -21.20 -12.88
N LEU A 315 -2.69 -20.56 -13.01
CA LEU A 315 -2.48 -19.39 -13.86
C LEU A 315 -2.08 -19.75 -15.30
N ALA A 316 -2.09 -21.03 -15.69
CA ALA A 316 -1.72 -21.44 -17.04
C ALA A 316 -2.50 -20.72 -18.16
N PRO A 317 -3.83 -20.49 -18.05
CA PRO A 317 -4.58 -19.72 -19.06
C PRO A 317 -4.09 -18.28 -19.15
N LEU A 318 -3.93 -17.60 -18.01
CA LEU A 318 -3.47 -16.21 -17.96
C LEU A 318 -2.04 -16.07 -18.50
N ARG A 319 -1.15 -17.02 -18.15
CA ARG A 319 0.22 -17.07 -18.66
C ARG A 319 0.26 -17.14 -20.18
N SER A 320 -0.64 -17.91 -20.80
CA SER A 320 -0.73 -18.01 -22.26
C SER A 320 -1.10 -16.67 -22.89
N ILE A 321 -2.11 -15.97 -22.36
CA ILE A 321 -2.55 -14.67 -22.87
C ILE A 321 -1.44 -13.62 -22.73
N LEU A 322 -0.77 -13.59 -21.57
CA LEU A 322 0.27 -12.60 -21.27
C LEU A 322 1.56 -12.85 -22.05
N ALA A 323 1.92 -14.09 -22.38
CA ALA A 323 3.11 -14.40 -23.16
C ALA A 323 3.10 -13.73 -24.56
N GLU A 324 1.91 -13.54 -25.14
CA GLU A 324 1.73 -12.90 -26.45
C GLU A 324 1.51 -11.38 -26.35
N THR A 325 1.11 -10.88 -25.18
CA THR A 325 0.58 -9.52 -25.02
C THR A 325 1.51 -8.61 -24.22
N LEU A 326 2.19 -9.14 -23.22
CA LEU A 326 2.90 -8.35 -22.21
C LEU A 326 4.42 -8.41 -22.46
N PRO A 327 5.05 -7.29 -22.87
CA PRO A 327 6.48 -7.29 -23.20
C PRO A 327 7.35 -7.36 -21.93
N ALA A 328 8.39 -8.18 -21.99
CA ALA A 328 9.39 -8.29 -20.92
C ALA A 328 10.20 -6.99 -20.78
N PRO A 329 10.48 -6.51 -19.55
CA PRO A 329 11.12 -5.22 -19.31
C PRO A 329 12.64 -5.29 -19.49
N ASP A 330 13.10 -5.44 -20.73
CA ASP A 330 14.52 -5.30 -21.05
C ASP A 330 15.01 -3.84 -20.87
N ALA A 331 16.32 -3.66 -20.92
CA ALA A 331 16.93 -2.34 -20.74
C ALA A 331 16.41 -1.30 -21.75
N ALA A 332 16.14 -1.71 -23.00
CA ALA A 332 15.65 -0.79 -24.04
C ALA A 332 14.21 -0.34 -23.75
N LEU A 333 13.35 -1.26 -23.29
CA LEU A 333 11.98 -0.96 -22.88
C LEU A 333 11.95 -0.02 -21.68
N LEU A 334 12.78 -0.28 -20.66
CA LEU A 334 12.84 0.57 -19.46
C LEU A 334 13.30 1.99 -19.80
N GLU A 335 14.33 2.13 -20.64
CA GLU A 335 14.77 3.45 -21.12
C GLU A 335 13.70 4.13 -21.96
N LYS A 336 12.96 3.38 -22.79
CA LYS A 336 11.82 3.91 -23.54
C LYS A 336 10.73 4.43 -22.60
N LEU A 337 10.38 3.71 -21.54
CA LEU A 337 9.42 4.18 -20.53
C LEU A 337 9.90 5.48 -19.88
N LYS A 338 11.16 5.54 -19.44
CA LYS A 338 11.75 6.75 -18.84
C LYS A 338 11.79 7.93 -19.79
N SER A 339 12.02 7.69 -21.09
CA SER A 339 12.02 8.76 -22.11
C SER A 339 10.64 9.42 -22.28
N LYS A 340 9.56 8.72 -21.91
CA LYS A 340 8.18 9.21 -21.93
C LYS A 340 7.74 9.83 -20.62
N CYS A 341 8.62 9.89 -19.62
CA CYS A 341 8.31 10.43 -18.30
C CYS A 341 7.93 11.91 -18.44
N ALA A 342 6.81 12.33 -17.83
CA ALA A 342 6.46 13.73 -17.79
C ALA A 342 7.60 14.54 -17.15
N THR A 343 7.94 15.70 -17.73
CA THR A 343 8.84 16.62 -17.05
C THR A 343 8.06 17.27 -15.92
N PRO A 344 8.55 17.23 -14.66
CA PRO A 344 7.92 17.97 -13.58
C PRO A 344 7.81 19.44 -14.02
N PRO A 345 6.68 20.12 -13.79
CA PRO A 345 6.61 21.56 -14.00
C PRO A 345 7.77 22.19 -13.21
N THR A 346 8.53 23.04 -13.88
CA THR A 346 9.62 23.79 -13.23
C THR A 346 8.99 24.59 -12.10
N GLN A 347 9.33 24.26 -10.85
CA GLN A 347 8.84 24.96 -9.66
C GLN A 347 9.38 26.39 -9.60
#